data_AF-Q0T398-F1
#
_entry.id   AF-Q0T398-F1
#
_cell.length_a   1.000
_cell.length_b   1.000
_cell.length_c   1.000
_cell.angle_alpha   90.00
_cell.angle_beta   90.00
_cell.angle_gamma   90.00
#
_symmetry.space_group_name_H-M   'P 1'
#
loop_
_entity.id
_entity.type
_entity.pdbx_description
1 polymer ?
#
loop_
_entity_poly.entity_id
_entity_poly.type
_entity_poly.pdbx_seq_one_letter_code
_entity_poly.pdbx_strand_id
1 'polypeptide(L)'
;MAGLNKFSLFFYCLCIGMSLNILIIYFLGMVGQFNKIAIFLIFTVCWVLSIIKRQQFRWLAINNIEFSTLFVILFLVLIFVVTLLSSLRAPGDWDDTMYHLPLARSLVEHHAIVVEQYLRFPLFPQNADLLMALGLQLGDVRLAQFLANICFFVIACGLVGCSWEITKTYYPGIIATILLFTINPLKDHLGYAYIDLTLSLFCCSQYSYIYSLRKQ
;
A
#
# COMPACT_ATOMS: atom_id res chain seq x y z
N MET A 1 -21.04 8.52 1.67
CA MET A 1 -20.22 7.87 2.71
C MET A 1 -20.91 7.84 4.08
N ALA A 2 -22.24 7.88 4.16
CA ALA A 2 -22.94 7.72 5.44
C ALA A 2 -23.13 6.21 5.67
N GLY A 3 -22.34 5.61 6.58
CA GLY A 3 -22.46 4.20 6.96
C GLY A 3 -21.16 3.40 7.03
N LEU A 4 -20.04 3.93 6.52
CA LEU A 4 -18.73 3.28 6.60
C LEU A 4 -18.08 3.48 7.97
N ASN A 5 -17.41 2.44 8.48
CA ASN A 5 -16.58 2.58 9.68
C ASN A 5 -15.33 3.43 9.38
N LYS A 6 -14.82 4.14 10.39
CA LYS A 6 -13.58 4.95 10.29
C LYS A 6 -12.38 4.18 9.72
N PHE A 7 -12.21 2.90 10.07
CA PHE A 7 -11.12 2.06 9.57
C PHE A 7 -11.31 1.67 8.10
N SER A 8 -12.56 1.38 7.68
CA SER A 8 -12.87 1.16 6.27
C SER A 8 -12.64 2.42 5.43
N LEU A 9 -13.05 3.58 5.96
CA LEU A 9 -12.83 4.85 5.28
C LEU A 9 -11.33 5.15 5.15
N PHE A 10 -10.55 4.92 6.23
CA PHE A 10 -9.10 5.02 6.18
C PHE A 10 -8.48 4.07 5.15
N PHE A 11 -8.93 2.82 5.11
CA PHE A 11 -8.53 1.83 4.11
C PHE A 11 -8.79 2.30 2.68
N TYR A 12 -9.99 2.80 2.36
CA TYR A 12 -10.29 3.33 1.03
C TYR A 12 -9.45 4.56 0.68
N CYS A 13 -9.22 5.47 1.64
CA CYS A 13 -8.34 6.61 1.42
C CYS A 13 -6.91 6.17 1.07
N LEU A 14 -6.37 5.14 1.75
CA LEU A 14 -5.07 4.57 1.43
C LEU A 14 -5.04 3.93 0.03
N CYS A 15 -6.06 3.14 -0.32
CA CYS A 15 -6.16 2.53 -1.65
C CYS A 15 -6.19 3.58 -2.76
N ILE A 16 -7.03 4.61 -2.62
CA ILE A 16 -7.13 5.71 -3.58
C ILE A 16 -5.79 6.47 -3.66
N GLY A 17 -5.17 6.75 -2.52
CA GLY A 17 -3.86 7.39 -2.47
C GLY A 17 -2.79 6.59 -3.20
N MET A 18 -2.74 5.28 -3.02
CA MET A 18 -1.82 4.38 -3.72
C MET A 18 -2.11 4.34 -5.22
N SER A 19 -3.37 4.21 -5.64
CA SER A 19 -3.76 4.26 -7.06
C SER A 19 -3.36 5.57 -7.73
N LEU A 20 -3.58 6.70 -7.05
CA LEU A 20 -3.17 8.01 -7.57
C LEU A 20 -1.65 8.12 -7.72
N ASN A 21 -0.88 7.60 -6.76
CA ASN A 21 0.58 7.56 -6.88
C ASN A 21 1.03 6.70 -8.06
N ILE A 22 0.45 5.51 -8.24
CA ILE A 22 0.74 4.64 -9.39
C ILE A 22 0.45 5.38 -10.70
N LEU A 23 -0.70 6.04 -10.83
CA LEU A 23 -1.06 6.80 -12.03
C LEU A 23 -0.10 7.96 -12.30
N ILE A 24 0.25 8.73 -11.27
CA ILE A 24 1.19 9.86 -11.39
C ILE A 24 2.56 9.36 -11.87
N ILE A 25 3.09 8.32 -11.22
CA ILE A 25 4.39 7.75 -11.57
C ILE A 25 4.35 7.16 -12.98
N TYR A 26 3.23 6.52 -13.35
CA TYR A 26 3.03 6.00 -14.70
C TYR A 26 3.15 7.12 -15.74
N PHE A 27 2.43 8.24 -15.57
CA PHE A 27 2.52 9.36 -16.50
C PHE A 27 3.90 10.02 -16.51
N LEU A 28 4.56 10.17 -15.35
CA LEU A 28 5.93 10.66 -15.30
C LEU A 28 6.91 9.74 -16.05
N GLY A 29 6.77 8.43 -15.86
CA GLY A 29 7.59 7.43 -16.53
C GLY A 29 7.34 7.39 -18.04
N MET A 30 6.10 7.57 -18.49
CA MET A 30 5.77 7.66 -19.91
C MET A 30 6.40 8.88 -20.60
N VAL A 31 6.52 10.01 -19.89
CA VAL A 31 7.11 11.25 -20.41
C VAL A 31 8.63 11.31 -20.20
N GLY A 32 9.22 10.33 -19.51
CA GLY A 32 10.65 10.31 -19.20
C GLY A 32 11.09 11.33 -18.15
N GLN A 33 10.18 11.68 -17.23
CA GLN A 33 10.39 12.70 -16.19
C GLN A 33 10.34 12.11 -14.78
N PHE A 34 10.65 10.81 -14.62
CA PHE A 34 10.72 10.16 -13.30
C PHE A 34 12.01 10.53 -12.55
N ASN A 35 12.19 11.81 -12.27
CA ASN A 35 13.32 12.36 -11.52
C ASN A 35 12.89 12.79 -10.10
N LYS A 36 13.88 12.91 -9.20
CA LYS A 36 13.63 13.27 -7.79
C LYS A 36 12.92 14.62 -7.63
N ILE A 37 13.21 15.57 -8.53
CA ILE A 37 12.63 16.92 -8.49
C ILE A 37 11.14 16.88 -8.81
N ALA A 38 10.74 16.21 -9.88
CA ALA A 38 9.34 16.05 -10.28
C ALA A 38 8.54 15.35 -9.18
N ILE A 39 9.11 14.28 -8.61
CA ILE A 39 8.49 13.58 -7.47
C ILE A 39 8.32 14.55 -6.30
N PHE A 40 9.36 15.26 -5.87
CA PHE A 40 9.30 16.18 -4.75
C PHE A 40 8.27 17.32 -4.97
N LEU A 41 8.20 17.89 -6.17
CA LEU A 41 7.21 18.90 -6.52
C LEU A 41 5.79 18.37 -6.39
N ILE A 42 5.52 17.18 -6.94
CA ILE A 42 4.19 16.58 -6.86
C ILE A 42 3.82 16.23 -5.42
N PHE A 43 4.75 15.65 -4.66
CA PHE A 43 4.54 15.38 -3.23
C PHE A 43 4.22 16.66 -2.46
N THR A 44 4.93 17.75 -2.73
CA THR A 44 4.69 19.06 -2.11
C THR A 44 3.30 19.59 -2.47
N VAL A 45 2.90 19.52 -3.73
CA VAL A 45 1.56 19.93 -4.18
C VAL A 45 0.47 19.10 -3.49
N CYS A 46 0.59 17.77 -3.50
CA CYS A 46 -0.34 16.86 -2.82
C CYS A 46 -0.42 17.14 -1.32
N TRP A 47 0.72 17.41 -0.67
CA TRP A 47 0.78 17.72 0.75
C TRP A 47 0.10 19.06 1.08
N VAL A 48 0.35 20.11 0.29
CA VAL A 48 -0.31 21.42 0.43
C VAL A 48 -1.81 21.29 0.23
N LEU A 49 -2.25 20.58 -0.82
CA LEU A 49 -3.68 20.33 -1.07
C LEU A 49 -4.34 19.59 0.10
N SER A 50 -3.65 18.60 0.68
CA SER A 50 -4.12 17.88 1.86
C SER A 50 -4.31 18.81 3.07
N ILE A 51 -3.37 19.71 3.34
CA ILE A 51 -3.47 20.71 4.42
C ILE A 51 -4.65 21.67 4.19
N ILE A 52 -4.86 22.14 2.96
CA ILE A 52 -5.98 23.02 2.62
C ILE A 52 -7.32 22.30 2.88
N LYS A 53 -7.39 21.01 2.58
CA LYS A 53 -8.58 20.18 2.79
C LYS A 53 -8.67 19.58 4.19
N ARG A 54 -7.75 19.89 5.13
CA ARG A 54 -7.68 19.31 6.49
C ARG A 54 -9.00 19.37 7.27
N GLN A 55 -9.80 20.42 7.05
CA GLN A 55 -11.08 20.59 7.73
C GLN A 55 -12.09 19.49 7.39
N GLN A 56 -11.95 18.85 6.23
CA GLN A 56 -12.78 17.71 5.81
C GLN A 56 -12.39 16.41 6.53
N PHE A 57 -11.25 16.38 7.24
CA PHE A 57 -10.75 15.23 8.00
C PHE A 57 -10.99 15.33 9.50
N ARG A 58 -11.81 16.28 9.96
CA ARG A 58 -12.15 16.41 11.40
C ARG A 58 -12.83 15.16 11.98
N TRP A 59 -13.34 14.25 11.14
CA TRP A 59 -13.90 12.96 11.57
C TRP A 59 -12.82 11.96 12.04
N LEU A 60 -11.54 12.20 11.75
CA LEU A 60 -10.41 11.49 12.37
C LEU A 60 -10.02 12.08 13.74
N ALA A 61 -10.65 13.17 14.18
CA ALA A 61 -10.32 13.78 15.45
C ALA A 61 -10.55 12.78 16.59
N ILE A 62 -9.49 12.58 17.35
CA ILE A 62 -9.42 11.65 18.46
C ILE A 62 -10.07 12.31 19.68
N ASN A 63 -11.40 12.39 19.67
CA ASN A 63 -12.17 12.85 20.82
C ASN A 63 -12.89 11.63 21.43
N ASN A 64 -12.62 11.34 22.71
CA ASN A 64 -13.19 10.20 23.46
C ASN A 64 -13.01 8.84 22.77
N ILE A 65 -11.78 8.32 22.78
CA ILE A 65 -11.48 6.98 22.24
C ILE A 65 -12.04 5.90 23.17
N GLU A 66 -12.96 5.08 22.69
CA GLU A 66 -13.34 3.85 23.36
C GLU A 66 -12.15 2.88 23.46
N PHE A 67 -12.04 2.12 24.55
CA PHE A 67 -10.97 1.15 24.76
C PHE A 67 -10.84 0.15 23.59
N SER A 68 -11.96 -0.28 23.02
CA SER A 68 -12.01 -1.16 21.83
C SER A 68 -11.31 -0.55 20.61
N THR A 69 -11.52 0.74 20.38
CA THR A 69 -10.88 1.49 19.29
C THR A 69 -9.38 1.64 19.55
N LEU A 70 -9.00 1.98 20.80
CA LEU A 70 -7.59 2.13 21.16
C LEU A 70 -6.82 0.81 20.94
N PHE A 71 -7.40 -0.32 21.36
CA PHE A 71 -6.83 -1.64 21.15
C PHE A 71 -6.60 -1.93 19.66
N VAL A 72 -7.60 -1.63 18.82
CA VAL A 72 -7.48 -1.79 17.35
C VAL A 72 -6.37 -0.88 16.77
N ILE A 73 -6.28 0.37 17.22
CA ILE A 73 -5.22 1.29 16.76
C ILE A 73 -3.85 0.74 17.15
N LEU A 74 -3.65 0.30 18.39
CA LEU A 74 -2.38 -0.28 18.85
C LEU A 74 -2.04 -1.56 18.07
N PHE A 75 -3.03 -2.40 17.79
CA PHE A 75 -2.86 -3.57 16.93
C PHE A 75 -2.42 -3.19 15.52
N LEU A 76 -3.08 -2.22 14.88
CA LEU A 76 -2.70 -1.76 13.54
C LEU A 76 -1.31 -1.09 13.52
N VAL A 77 -0.94 -0.37 14.57
CA VAL A 77 0.41 0.17 14.73
C VAL A 77 1.43 -0.97 14.84
N LEU A 78 1.14 -2.02 15.60
CA LEU A 78 1.99 -3.21 15.67
C LEU A 78 2.14 -3.85 14.28
N ILE A 79 1.05 -4.03 13.53
CA ILE A 79 1.08 -4.56 12.16
C ILE A 79 1.94 -3.68 11.24
N PHE A 80 1.80 -2.36 11.32
CA PHE A 80 2.64 -1.42 10.57
C PHE A 80 4.13 -1.59 10.92
N VAL A 81 4.46 -1.66 12.22
CA VAL A 81 5.84 -1.85 12.69
C VAL A 81 6.40 -3.20 12.22
N VAL A 82 5.64 -4.29 12.31
CA VAL A 82 6.05 -5.61 11.81
C VAL A 82 6.33 -5.55 10.30
N THR A 83 5.47 -4.89 9.54
CA THR A 83 5.63 -4.70 8.08
C THR A 83 6.90 -3.90 7.76
N LEU A 84 7.13 -2.80 8.48
CA LEU A 84 8.33 -1.97 8.35
C LEU A 84 9.60 -2.75 8.67
N LEU A 85 9.67 -3.37 9.85
CA LEU A 85 10.86 -4.11 10.30
C LEU A 85 11.15 -5.30 9.39
N SER A 86 10.12 -6.00 8.92
CA SER A 86 10.30 -7.13 7.99
C SER A 86 10.94 -6.70 6.69
N SER A 87 10.68 -5.47 6.23
CA SER A 87 11.18 -4.93 4.96
C SER A 87 12.62 -4.40 5.02
N LEU A 88 13.24 -4.37 6.21
CA LEU A 88 14.63 -3.90 6.38
C LEU A 88 15.68 -4.96 5.99
N ARG A 89 15.25 -6.18 5.64
CA ARG A 89 16.13 -7.26 5.21
C ARG A 89 16.70 -7.01 3.81
N ALA A 90 17.81 -7.68 3.49
CA ALA A 90 18.35 -7.68 2.14
C ALA A 90 17.40 -8.41 1.16
N PRO A 91 17.33 -8.00 -0.12
CA PRO A 91 16.69 -8.78 -1.16
C PRO A 91 17.29 -10.17 -1.26
N GLY A 92 16.48 -11.14 -1.66
CA GLY A 92 16.97 -12.51 -1.80
C GLY A 92 15.88 -13.51 -2.15
N ASP A 93 14.67 -13.04 -2.40
CA ASP A 93 13.63 -13.88 -2.96
C ASP A 93 13.86 -14.07 -4.47
N TRP A 94 13.29 -15.11 -5.04
CA TRP A 94 13.47 -15.35 -6.47
C TRP A 94 12.82 -14.22 -7.30
N ASP A 95 11.58 -13.85 -6.96
CA ASP A 95 10.82 -12.86 -7.73
C ASP A 95 11.35 -11.43 -7.54
N ASP A 96 11.84 -11.10 -6.33
CA ASP A 96 12.36 -9.76 -6.04
C ASP A 96 13.61 -9.44 -6.87
N THR A 97 14.54 -10.40 -6.98
CA THR A 97 15.85 -10.22 -7.61
C THR A 97 15.82 -10.51 -9.10
N MET A 98 14.95 -11.42 -9.56
CA MET A 98 14.84 -11.74 -10.98
C MET A 98 13.99 -10.76 -11.77
N TYR A 99 12.95 -10.17 -11.16
CA TYR A 99 11.93 -9.42 -11.90
C TYR A 99 11.71 -8.01 -11.33
N HIS A 100 11.23 -7.92 -10.09
CA HIS A 100 10.56 -6.71 -9.61
C HIS A 100 11.52 -5.57 -9.27
N LEU A 101 12.58 -5.85 -8.50
CA LEU A 101 13.58 -4.83 -8.19
C LEU A 101 14.39 -4.40 -9.42
N PRO A 102 14.76 -5.30 -10.35
CA PRO A 102 15.34 -4.90 -11.63
C PRO A 102 14.43 -4.00 -12.48
N LEU A 103 13.13 -4.32 -12.61
CA LEU A 103 12.18 -3.46 -13.35
C LEU A 103 12.08 -2.08 -12.70
N ALA A 104 11.91 -2.05 -11.38
CA ALA A 104 11.85 -0.80 -10.62
C ALA A 104 13.14 0.01 -10.77
N ARG A 105 14.31 -0.65 -10.78
CA ARG A 105 15.61 -0.01 -11.01
C ARG A 105 15.75 0.55 -12.43
N SER A 106 15.30 -0.19 -13.44
CA SER A 106 15.35 0.27 -14.84
C SER A 106 14.57 1.58 -15.02
N LEU A 107 13.40 1.72 -14.37
CA LEU A 107 12.65 2.98 -14.34
C LEU A 107 13.42 4.14 -13.69
N VAL A 108 14.14 3.87 -12.60
CA VAL A 108 14.96 4.88 -11.90
C VAL A 108 16.14 5.33 -12.77
N GLU A 109 16.83 4.40 -13.41
CA GLU A 109 18.02 4.65 -14.23
C GLU A 109 17.70 5.41 -15.52
N HIS A 110 16.61 5.05 -16.18
CA HIS A 110 16.19 5.69 -17.43
C HIS A 110 15.31 6.91 -17.23
N HIS A 111 14.83 7.15 -15.99
CA HIS A 111 13.78 8.12 -15.68
C HIS A 111 12.48 7.92 -16.50
N ALA A 112 12.31 6.75 -17.11
CA ALA A 112 11.26 6.43 -18.06
C ALA A 112 10.86 4.96 -17.97
N ILE A 113 9.61 4.65 -18.33
CA ILE A 113 9.18 3.26 -18.48
C ILE A 113 9.78 2.73 -19.77
N VAL A 114 10.73 1.81 -19.65
CA VAL A 114 11.43 1.19 -20.77
C VAL A 114 11.23 -0.32 -20.77
N VAL A 115 11.35 -0.94 -21.94
CA VAL A 115 11.32 -2.39 -22.08
C VAL A 115 12.74 -2.92 -21.88
N GLU A 116 12.97 -3.59 -20.76
CA GLU A 116 14.28 -4.16 -20.43
C GLU A 116 14.50 -5.48 -21.17
N GLN A 117 15.48 -5.52 -22.07
CA GLN A 117 15.65 -6.66 -22.99
C GLN A 117 16.22 -7.90 -22.29
N TYR A 118 16.90 -7.71 -21.17
CA TYR A 118 17.56 -8.79 -20.43
C TYR A 118 16.69 -9.41 -19.35
N LEU A 119 15.49 -8.87 -19.13
CA LEU A 119 14.52 -9.44 -18.20
C LEU A 119 13.67 -10.50 -18.89
N ARG A 120 13.35 -11.56 -18.14
CA ARG A 120 12.55 -12.68 -18.63
C ARG A 120 11.11 -12.28 -19.00
N PHE A 121 10.52 -11.36 -18.24
CA PHE A 121 9.13 -10.92 -18.38
C PHE A 121 9.04 -9.38 -18.40
N PRO A 122 9.53 -8.70 -19.45
CA PRO A 122 9.65 -7.24 -19.45
C PRO A 122 8.34 -6.50 -19.69
N LEU A 123 7.30 -7.21 -20.15
CA LEU A 123 5.98 -6.66 -20.45
C LEU A 123 4.93 -6.99 -19.36
N PHE A 124 5.36 -7.44 -18.18
CA PHE A 124 4.44 -7.71 -17.08
C PHE A 124 3.80 -6.39 -16.59
N PRO A 125 2.56 -6.40 -16.08
CA PRO A 125 1.94 -5.19 -15.51
C PRO A 125 2.78 -4.60 -14.36
N GLN A 126 3.34 -3.40 -14.57
CA GLN A 126 4.36 -2.83 -13.67
C GLN A 126 3.79 -2.00 -12.50
N ASN A 127 2.49 -2.09 -12.21
CA ASN A 127 1.83 -1.19 -11.26
C ASN A 127 2.47 -1.19 -9.86
N ALA A 128 2.82 -2.38 -9.35
CA ALA A 128 3.52 -2.52 -8.08
C ALA A 128 4.98 -2.06 -8.19
N ASP A 129 5.63 -2.34 -9.32
CA ASP A 129 7.00 -1.94 -9.61
C ASP A 129 7.16 -0.41 -9.63
N LEU A 130 6.13 0.35 -10.04
CA LEU A 130 6.13 1.81 -9.96
C LEU A 130 6.23 2.32 -8.52
N LEU A 131 5.55 1.69 -7.56
CA LEU A 131 5.67 2.03 -6.15
C LEU A 131 7.05 1.65 -5.60
N MET A 132 7.60 0.51 -6.01
CA MET A 132 8.96 0.10 -5.63
C MET A 132 10.01 1.06 -6.20
N ALA A 133 9.85 1.50 -7.45
CA ALA A 133 10.72 2.49 -8.08
C ALA A 133 10.68 3.83 -7.36
N LEU A 134 9.51 4.26 -6.87
CA LEU A 134 9.42 5.43 -6.00
C LEU A 134 10.27 5.25 -4.73
N GLY A 135 10.24 4.07 -4.11
CA GLY A 135 11.06 3.74 -2.96
C GLY A 135 12.55 3.78 -3.25
N LEU A 136 12.97 3.20 -4.37
CA LEU A 136 14.36 3.27 -4.85
C LEU A 136 14.80 4.71 -5.13
N GLN A 137 13.92 5.52 -5.71
CA GLN A 137 14.25 6.90 -6.10
C GLN A 137 14.38 7.84 -4.88
N LEU A 138 13.57 7.60 -3.84
CA LEU A 138 13.58 8.40 -2.60
C LEU A 138 14.58 7.90 -1.56
N GLY A 139 14.97 6.63 -1.60
CA GLY A 139 15.83 6.01 -0.60
C GLY A 139 16.69 4.91 -1.19
N ASP A 140 16.42 3.68 -0.76
CA ASP A 140 17.17 2.50 -1.15
C ASP A 140 16.23 1.30 -1.37
N VAL A 141 16.81 0.12 -1.55
CA VAL A 141 16.07 -1.12 -1.78
C VAL A 141 15.16 -1.50 -0.62
N ARG A 142 15.50 -1.12 0.62
CA ARG A 142 14.67 -1.39 1.81
C ARG A 142 13.39 -0.56 1.76
N LEU A 143 13.48 0.69 1.31
CA LEU A 143 12.30 1.52 1.11
C LEU A 143 11.41 0.97 -0.03
N ALA A 144 12.02 0.45 -1.10
CA ALA A 144 11.27 -0.22 -2.18
C ALA A 144 10.52 -1.45 -1.67
N GLN A 145 11.20 -2.33 -0.93
CA GLN A 145 10.59 -3.50 -0.28
C GLN A 145 9.48 -3.08 0.69
N PHE A 146 9.66 -2.00 1.45
CA PHE A 146 8.63 -1.49 2.34
C PHE A 146 7.40 -1.02 1.57
N LEU A 147 7.56 -0.32 0.44
CA LEU A 147 6.43 0.12 -0.39
C LEU A 147 5.70 -1.04 -1.09
N ALA A 148 6.36 -2.18 -1.32
CA ALA A 148 5.66 -3.40 -1.71
C ALA A 148 4.86 -3.99 -0.52
N ASN A 149 5.49 -4.08 0.65
CA ASN A 149 4.94 -4.74 1.83
C ASN A 149 3.87 -3.92 2.56
N ILE A 150 3.84 -2.60 2.44
CA ILE A 150 2.83 -1.74 3.09
C ILE A 150 1.40 -2.15 2.72
N CYS A 151 1.21 -2.82 1.57
CA CYS A 151 -0.04 -3.45 1.17
C CYS A 151 -0.61 -4.40 2.24
N PHE A 152 0.23 -5.14 2.98
CA PHE A 152 -0.23 -5.97 4.11
C PHE A 152 -0.95 -5.14 5.18
N PHE A 153 -0.34 -4.01 5.57
CA PHE A 153 -0.93 -3.11 6.55
C PHE A 153 -2.24 -2.50 6.05
N VAL A 154 -2.29 -2.11 4.76
CA VAL A 154 -3.51 -1.55 4.18
C VAL A 154 -4.62 -2.61 4.14
N ILE A 155 -4.32 -3.85 3.73
CA ILE A 155 -5.27 -4.97 3.78
C ILE A 155 -5.75 -5.21 5.21
N ALA A 156 -4.86 -5.17 6.22
CA ALA A 156 -5.23 -5.31 7.62
C ALA A 156 -6.24 -4.24 8.08
N CYS A 157 -6.05 -2.98 7.67
CA CYS A 157 -7.01 -1.91 7.91
C CYS A 157 -8.38 -2.22 7.27
N GLY A 158 -8.37 -2.75 6.04
CA GLY A 158 -9.58 -3.19 5.33
C GLY A 158 -10.29 -4.34 6.04
N LEU A 159 -9.57 -5.37 6.49
CA LEU A 159 -10.13 -6.52 7.20
C LEU A 159 -10.79 -6.13 8.52
N VAL A 160 -10.13 -5.27 9.30
CA VAL A 160 -10.68 -4.74 10.55
C VAL A 160 -11.91 -3.87 10.31
N GLY A 161 -11.87 -3.00 9.28
CA GLY A 161 -13.01 -2.18 8.87
C GLY A 161 -14.22 -3.02 8.43
N CYS A 162 -14.00 -3.97 7.52
CA CYS A 162 -15.00 -4.93 7.04
C CYS A 162 -15.60 -5.74 8.18
N SER A 163 -14.78 -6.21 9.13
CA SER A 163 -15.24 -6.96 10.30
C SER A 163 -16.30 -6.18 11.07
N TRP A 164 -16.02 -4.90 11.37
CA TRP A 164 -17.01 -4.07 12.04
C TRP A 164 -18.28 -3.89 11.21
N GLU A 165 -18.16 -3.69 9.91
CA GLU A 165 -19.33 -3.51 9.05
C GLU A 165 -20.21 -4.74 9.01
N ILE A 166 -19.63 -5.94 9.00
CA ILE A 166 -20.31 -7.23 8.91
C ILE A 166 -20.86 -7.67 10.27
N THR A 167 -20.02 -7.74 11.31
CA THR A 167 -20.32 -8.38 12.60
C THR A 167 -20.54 -7.41 13.74
N LYS A 168 -20.31 -6.11 13.53
CA LYS A 168 -20.27 -5.07 14.60
C LYS A 168 -19.23 -5.34 15.68
N THR A 169 -18.20 -6.13 15.35
CA THR A 169 -17.06 -6.43 16.22
C THR A 169 -15.77 -6.42 15.41
N TYR A 170 -14.63 -6.12 16.05
CA TYR A 170 -13.33 -6.08 15.37
C TYR A 170 -12.59 -7.43 15.42
N TYR A 171 -12.99 -8.35 16.29
CA TYR A 171 -12.27 -9.61 16.54
C TYR A 171 -12.09 -10.49 15.28
N PRO A 172 -13.12 -10.73 14.45
CA PRO A 172 -12.92 -11.49 13.21
C PRO A 172 -11.88 -10.87 12.28
N GLY A 173 -11.86 -9.53 12.15
CA GLY A 173 -10.88 -8.80 11.34
C GLY A 173 -9.46 -8.89 11.90
N ILE A 174 -9.30 -8.86 13.23
CA ILE A 174 -8.02 -9.07 13.89
C ILE A 174 -7.51 -10.50 13.65
N ILE A 175 -8.37 -11.51 13.82
CA ILE A 175 -8.02 -12.90 13.56
C ILE A 175 -7.64 -13.10 12.09
N ALA A 176 -8.43 -12.55 11.15
CA ALA A 176 -8.12 -12.61 9.72
C ALA A 176 -6.78 -11.94 9.39
N THR A 177 -6.46 -10.82 10.05
CA THR A 177 -5.17 -10.15 9.90
C THR A 177 -4.02 -11.01 10.43
N ILE A 178 -4.18 -11.65 11.59
CA ILE A 178 -3.17 -12.56 12.13
C ILE A 178 -2.94 -13.73 11.17
N LEU A 179 -4.02 -14.30 10.61
CA LEU A 179 -3.93 -15.37 9.62
C LEU A 179 -3.20 -14.91 8.34
N LEU A 180 -3.47 -13.70 7.85
CA LEU A 180 -2.79 -13.11 6.70
C LEU A 180 -1.26 -13.09 6.89
N PHE A 181 -0.78 -12.78 8.09
CA PHE A 181 0.65 -12.70 8.41
C PHE A 181 1.29 -14.05 8.81
N THR A 182 0.48 -15.09 9.03
CA THR A 182 0.97 -16.39 9.53
C THR A 182 0.84 -17.53 8.53
N ILE A 183 0.00 -17.38 7.51
CA ILE A 183 -0.16 -18.39 6.46
C ILE A 183 1.12 -18.49 5.62
N ASN A 184 1.62 -19.71 5.41
CA ASN A 184 2.94 -19.94 4.81
C ASN A 184 3.17 -19.19 3.49
N PRO A 185 2.25 -19.20 2.50
CA PRO A 185 2.49 -18.53 1.23
C PRO A 185 2.72 -17.02 1.35
N LEU A 186 2.19 -16.36 2.39
CA LEU A 186 2.37 -14.93 2.58
C LEU A 186 3.49 -14.62 3.57
N LYS A 187 3.64 -15.46 4.59
CA LYS A 187 4.69 -15.33 5.60
C LYS A 187 6.08 -15.47 4.98
N ASP A 188 6.25 -16.40 4.05
CA ASP A 188 7.57 -16.68 3.45
C ASP A 188 8.05 -15.51 2.58
N HIS A 189 7.12 -14.79 1.94
CA HIS A 189 7.40 -13.58 1.15
C HIS A 189 7.35 -12.26 1.95
N LEU A 190 7.02 -12.31 3.25
CA LEU A 190 6.93 -11.12 4.10
C LEU A 190 8.29 -10.42 4.20
N GLY A 191 8.33 -9.16 3.80
CA GLY A 191 9.53 -8.33 3.78
C GLY A 191 10.28 -8.31 2.45
N TYR A 192 9.85 -9.08 1.45
CA TYR A 192 10.42 -9.08 0.10
C TYR A 192 9.55 -8.27 -0.88
N ALA A 193 10.10 -7.90 -2.03
CA ALA A 193 9.40 -7.13 -3.06
C ALA A 193 8.44 -8.03 -3.86
N TYR A 194 7.35 -8.43 -3.21
CA TYR A 194 6.35 -9.36 -3.73
C TYR A 194 5.08 -8.63 -4.22
N ILE A 195 4.77 -8.77 -5.50
CA ILE A 195 3.73 -7.95 -6.16
C ILE A 195 2.30 -8.44 -5.93
N ASP A 196 2.10 -9.72 -5.62
CA ASP A 196 0.76 -10.31 -5.48
C ASP A 196 -0.01 -9.68 -4.32
N LEU A 197 0.69 -9.08 -3.35
CA LEU A 197 0.11 -8.29 -2.27
C LEU A 197 -0.55 -7.01 -2.78
N THR A 198 0.06 -6.35 -3.77
CA THR A 198 -0.51 -5.15 -4.38
C THR A 198 -1.77 -5.50 -5.16
N LEU A 199 -1.75 -6.61 -5.91
CA LEU A 199 -2.93 -7.13 -6.58
C LEU A 199 -4.02 -7.51 -5.58
N SER A 200 -3.67 -8.26 -4.54
CA SER A 200 -4.58 -8.69 -3.47
C SER A 200 -5.23 -7.50 -2.77
N LEU A 201 -4.47 -6.42 -2.53
CA LEU A 201 -5.00 -5.18 -1.96
C LEU A 201 -6.14 -4.62 -2.81
N PHE A 202 -5.92 -4.44 -4.11
CA PHE A 202 -6.94 -3.85 -4.98
C PHE A 202 -8.15 -4.78 -5.17
N CYS A 203 -7.94 -6.09 -5.27
CA CYS A 203 -9.02 -7.08 -5.27
C CYS A 203 -9.85 -7.01 -3.97
N CYS A 204 -9.19 -6.94 -2.82
CA CYS A 204 -9.84 -6.81 -1.51
C CYS A 204 -10.63 -5.50 -1.41
N SER A 205 -10.05 -4.39 -1.89
CA SER A 205 -10.71 -3.09 -1.90
C SER A 205 -11.99 -3.09 -2.75
N GLN A 206 -11.95 -3.71 -3.92
CA GLN A 206 -13.10 -3.81 -4.81
C GLN A 206 -14.21 -4.64 -4.18
N TYR A 207 -13.87 -5.80 -3.62
CA TYR A 207 -14.85 -6.67 -2.95
C TYR A 207 -15.50 -5.98 -1.74
N SER A 208 -14.68 -5.37 -0.89
CA SER A 208 -15.15 -4.60 0.28
C SER A 208 -16.12 -3.48 -0.13
N TYR A 209 -15.80 -2.77 -1.21
CA TYR A 209 -16.61 -1.67 -1.70
C TYR A 209 -17.96 -2.15 -2.25
N ILE A 210 -17.95 -3.21 -3.06
CA ILE A 210 -19.19 -3.82 -3.58
C ILE A 210 -20.07 -4.32 -2.43
N TYR A 211 -19.48 -4.93 -1.41
CA TYR A 211 -20.23 -5.36 -0.23
C TYR A 211 -20.86 -4.18 0.51
N SER A 212 -20.12 -3.08 0.68
CA SER A 212 -20.62 -1.86 1.32
C SER A 212 -21.79 -1.23 0.55
N LEU A 213 -21.73 -1.20 -0.79
CA LEU A 213 -22.81 -0.69 -1.63
C LEU A 213 -24.10 -1.51 -1.49
N ARG A 214 -24.00 -2.84 -1.36
CA ARG A 214 -25.19 -3.71 -1.19
C ARG A 214 -25.92 -3.50 0.14
N LYS A 215 -25.30 -2.80 1.09
CA LYS A 215 -25.81 -2.61 2.46
C LYS A 215 -26.52 -1.26 2.66
N GLN A 216 -26.38 -0.35 1.69
CA GLN A 216 -27.09 0.94 1.62
C GLN A 216 -28.43 0.76 0.91
#